data_AF-A0A377FC39-F1
#
_entry.id   AF-A0A377FC39-F1
#
_cell.length_a   1.000
_cell.length_b   1.000
_cell.length_c   1.000
_cell.angle_alpha   90.00
_cell.angle_beta   90.00
_cell.angle_gamma   90.00
#
_symmetry.space_group_name_H-M   'P 1'
#
loop_
_entity.id
_entity.type
_entity.pdbx_description
1 polymer ?
#
loop_
_entity_poly.entity_id
_entity_poly.type
_entity_poly.pdbx_seq_one_letter_code
_entity_poly.pdbx_strand_id
1 'polypeptide(L)'
;MKKIPCVMMRGGTSRGAFLLAEHLPEDQTQRDKILMAIMGSGNDLEIDGIGGGNPLTSKVAIISRSSDPRADVDYLFAQVIVHEQRVDTTPNCGNMLSGVGAGNDSNLLIVFYVQIMPDDFVMQLHRF
;
A
#
# COMPACT_ATOMS: atom_id res chain seq x y z
N MET A 1 -5.48 14.22 -11.96
CA MET A 1 -5.61 14.44 -10.49
C MET A 1 -4.45 15.32 -10.06
N LYS A 2 -4.68 16.46 -9.37
CA LYS A 2 -3.59 17.43 -9.07
C LYS A 2 -2.89 17.23 -7.72
N LYS A 3 -3.49 16.47 -6.81
CA LYS A 3 -2.92 16.10 -5.50
C LYS A 3 -3.71 14.93 -4.92
N ILE A 4 -3.05 14.08 -4.13
CA ILE A 4 -3.66 12.97 -3.40
C ILE A 4 -3.06 12.94 -1.99
N PRO A 5 -3.87 12.81 -0.92
CA PRO A 5 -3.34 12.62 0.43
C PRO A 5 -2.53 11.31 0.50
N CYS A 6 -1.32 11.40 1.07
CA CYS A 6 -0.40 10.28 1.14
C CYS A 6 0.46 10.40 2.38
N VAL A 7 0.74 9.28 3.03
CA VAL A 7 1.74 9.18 4.09
C VAL A 7 2.90 8.34 3.58
N MET A 8 4.13 8.83 3.68
CA MET A 8 5.31 8.01 3.44
C MET A 8 5.78 7.42 4.77
N MET A 9 5.89 6.11 4.86
CA MET A 9 6.34 5.45 6.09
C MET A 9 7.38 4.37 5.77
N ARG A 10 8.24 4.11 6.77
CA ARG A 10 9.03 2.89 6.84
C ARG A 10 8.16 1.80 7.47
N GLY A 11 7.95 0.70 6.78
CA GLY A 11 7.34 -0.53 7.30
C GLY A 11 8.39 -1.65 7.32
N GLY A 12 8.79 -2.10 8.51
CA GLY A 12 9.87 -3.08 8.64
C GLY A 12 11.15 -2.58 7.96
N THR A 13 11.73 -3.39 7.07
CA THR A 13 12.90 -3.00 6.26
C THR A 13 12.52 -2.38 4.90
N SER A 14 11.24 -2.08 4.67
CA SER A 14 10.72 -1.45 3.45
C SER A 14 10.29 0.00 3.69
N ARG A 15 10.13 0.76 2.61
CA ARG A 15 9.52 2.10 2.61
C ARG A 15 8.51 2.22 1.48
N GLY A 16 7.44 2.95 1.70
CA GLY A 16 6.44 3.16 0.67
C GLY A 16 5.37 4.17 1.02
N ALA A 17 4.48 4.38 0.06
CA ALA A 17 3.29 5.21 0.20
C ALA A 17 2.17 4.43 0.91
N PHE A 18 1.50 5.08 1.85
CA PHE A 18 0.30 4.59 2.51
C PHE A 18 -0.84 5.52 2.09
N LEU A 19 -1.84 4.94 1.41
CA LEU A 19 -2.96 5.64 0.79
C LEU A 19 -4.27 5.07 1.33
N LEU A 20 -5.26 5.93 1.52
CA LEU A 20 -6.63 5.46 1.76
C LEU A 20 -7.29 5.12 0.42
N ALA A 21 -8.02 4.00 0.37
CA ALA A 21 -8.72 3.55 -0.83
C ALA A 21 -9.72 4.60 -1.35
N GLU A 22 -10.36 5.37 -0.45
CA GLU A 22 -11.32 6.43 -0.79
C GLU A 22 -10.69 7.58 -1.63
N HIS A 23 -9.36 7.71 -1.60
CA HIS A 23 -8.64 8.71 -2.40
C HIS A 23 -8.21 8.17 -3.77
N LEU A 24 -8.46 6.89 -4.08
CA LEU A 24 -8.11 6.25 -5.33
C LEU A 24 -9.37 5.92 -6.13
N PRO A 25 -9.28 5.88 -7.48
CA PRO A 25 -10.38 5.40 -8.30
C PRO A 25 -10.60 3.90 -8.09
N GLU A 26 -11.86 3.47 -8.23
CA GLU A 26 -12.23 2.04 -8.20
C GLU A 26 -11.71 1.28 -9.42
N ASP A 27 -11.58 1.95 -10.58
CA ASP A 27 -11.02 1.36 -11.79
C ASP A 27 -9.53 1.02 -11.60
N GLN A 28 -9.19 -0.26 -11.74
CA GLN A 28 -7.84 -0.78 -11.53
C GLN A 28 -6.81 -0.10 -12.44
N THR A 29 -7.15 0.13 -13.71
CA THR A 29 -6.23 0.71 -14.68
C THR A 29 -5.90 2.17 -14.32
N GLN A 30 -6.90 2.95 -13.91
CA GLN A 30 -6.71 4.32 -13.45
C GLN A 30 -5.96 4.38 -12.12
N ARG A 31 -6.27 3.46 -11.19
CA ARG A 31 -5.57 3.33 -9.91
C ARG A 31 -4.09 3.09 -10.16
N ASP A 32 -3.75 2.10 -10.97
CA ASP A 32 -2.36 1.73 -11.22
C ASP A 32 -1.59 2.86 -11.90
N LYS A 33 -2.22 3.62 -12.82
CA LYS A 33 -1.64 4.85 -13.39
C LYS A 33 -1.31 5.89 -12.33
N ILE A 34 -2.19 6.07 -11.33
CA ILE A 34 -1.94 6.98 -10.21
C ILE A 34 -0.80 6.46 -9.34
N LEU A 35 -0.76 5.16 -9.02
CA LEU A 35 0.31 4.58 -8.21
C LEU A 35 1.68 4.74 -8.89
N MET A 36 1.76 4.47 -10.19
CA MET A 36 2.98 4.67 -10.97
C MET A 36 3.42 6.13 -10.99
N ALA A 37 2.48 7.07 -11.14
CA ALA A 37 2.78 8.50 -11.11
C ALA A 37 3.24 8.97 -9.72
N ILE A 38 2.63 8.47 -8.63
CA ILE A 38 3.08 8.78 -7.27
C ILE A 38 4.52 8.30 -7.07
N MET A 39 4.82 7.08 -7.48
CA MET A 39 6.12 6.47 -7.23
C MET A 39 7.21 6.93 -8.21
N GLY A 40 6.87 7.42 -9.41
CA GLY A 40 7.85 7.81 -10.43
C GLY A 40 8.32 6.64 -11.30
N SER A 41 7.49 5.61 -11.43
CA SER A 41 7.78 4.37 -12.15
C SER A 41 8.08 4.59 -13.65
N GLY A 42 9.01 3.78 -14.18
CA GLY A 42 9.55 3.90 -15.53
C GLY A 42 10.87 4.68 -15.59
N ASN A 43 11.48 4.96 -14.43
CA ASN A 43 12.77 5.62 -14.30
C ASN A 43 13.60 4.93 -13.21
N ASP A 44 14.87 4.63 -13.50
CA ASP A 44 15.76 3.89 -12.58
C ASP A 44 15.92 4.55 -11.20
N LEU A 45 15.76 5.87 -11.14
CA LEU A 45 15.88 6.64 -9.90
C LEU A 45 14.52 7.08 -9.35
N GLU A 46 13.43 6.81 -10.07
CA GLU A 46 12.09 7.30 -9.74
C GLU A 46 12.05 8.83 -9.53
N ILE A 47 12.85 9.57 -10.31
CA ILE A 47 13.18 10.99 -10.05
C ILE A 47 11.99 11.96 -10.09
N ASP A 48 10.92 11.59 -10.78
CA ASP A 48 9.69 12.38 -10.91
C ASP A 48 8.56 11.87 -9.99
N GLY A 49 8.92 11.14 -8.93
CA GLY A 49 8.00 10.63 -7.93
C GLY A 49 8.66 10.51 -6.56
N ILE A 50 7.96 9.84 -5.65
CA ILE A 50 8.40 9.66 -4.26
C ILE A 50 9.10 8.32 -4.02
N GLY A 51 9.24 7.51 -5.06
CA GLY A 51 9.99 6.26 -5.04
C GLY A 51 11.47 6.48 -4.74
N GLY A 52 12.19 5.37 -4.58
CA GLY A 52 13.62 5.40 -4.22
C GLY A 52 14.52 4.72 -5.23
N GLY A 53 14.02 4.34 -6.41
CA GLY A 53 14.77 3.61 -7.42
C GLY A 53 15.12 2.17 -7.01
N ASN A 54 14.48 1.64 -5.96
CA ASN A 54 14.74 0.30 -5.43
C ASN A 54 13.42 -0.41 -5.09
N PRO A 55 13.28 -1.72 -5.36
CA PRO A 55 12.06 -2.47 -5.04
C PRO A 55 11.64 -2.41 -3.56
N LEU A 56 12.59 -2.24 -2.62
CA LEU A 56 12.31 -2.10 -1.20
C LEU A 56 11.72 -0.73 -0.81
N THR A 57 11.92 0.28 -1.65
CA THR A 57 11.46 1.66 -1.46
C THR A 57 10.42 2.11 -2.48
N SER A 58 9.99 1.21 -3.38
CA SER A 58 8.93 1.44 -4.36
C SER A 58 7.73 0.54 -4.06
N LYS A 59 7.02 0.85 -2.98
CA LYS A 59 5.91 0.04 -2.46
C LYS A 59 4.74 0.92 -2.12
N VAL A 60 3.53 0.37 -2.23
CA VAL A 60 2.31 1.06 -1.83
C VAL A 60 1.46 0.12 -0.96
N ALA A 61 0.94 0.68 0.12
CA ALA A 61 -0.10 0.11 0.96
C ALA A 61 -1.40 0.89 0.73
N ILE A 62 -2.45 0.21 0.31
CA ILE A 62 -3.79 0.79 0.17
C ILE A 62 -4.65 0.26 1.31
N ILE A 63 -5.26 1.17 2.07
CA ILE A 63 -5.96 0.87 3.32
C ILE A 63 -7.41 1.35 3.22
N SER A 64 -8.35 0.53 3.67
CA SER A 64 -9.74 0.92 3.89
C SER A 64 -10.28 0.31 5.18
N ARG A 65 -11.41 0.83 5.68
CA ARG A 65 -12.19 0.08 6.67
C ARG A 65 -12.64 -1.24 6.05
N SER A 66 -12.56 -2.32 6.81
CA SER A 66 -13.03 -3.61 6.32
C SER A 66 -14.56 -3.65 6.33
N SER A 67 -15.13 -4.35 5.35
CA SER A 67 -16.54 -4.75 5.37
C SER A 67 -16.75 -6.11 6.07
N ASP A 68 -15.68 -6.84 6.34
CA ASP A 68 -15.73 -8.09 7.08
C ASP A 68 -15.89 -7.80 8.57
N PRO A 69 -16.94 -8.32 9.23
CA PRO A 69 -17.20 -8.04 10.64
C PRO A 69 -16.11 -8.55 11.57
N ARG A 70 -15.20 -9.40 11.08
CA ARG A 70 -14.06 -9.90 11.85
C ARG A 70 -12.92 -8.89 11.83
N ALA A 71 -12.76 -8.09 10.78
CA ALA A 71 -11.59 -7.25 10.56
C ALA A 71 -11.88 -5.75 10.75
N ASP A 72 -10.88 -5.01 11.21
CA ASP A 72 -10.96 -3.55 11.36
C ASP A 72 -10.68 -2.85 10.03
N VAL A 73 -9.66 -3.31 9.31
CA VAL A 73 -9.19 -2.72 8.06
C VAL A 73 -8.82 -3.78 7.03
N ASP A 74 -9.03 -3.44 5.76
CA ASP A 74 -8.51 -4.18 4.62
C ASP A 74 -7.20 -3.52 4.17
N TYR A 75 -6.21 -4.36 3.88
CA TYR A 75 -4.90 -3.99 3.38
C TYR A 75 -4.66 -4.64 2.02
N LEU A 76 -4.44 -3.82 1.01
CA LEU A 76 -4.00 -4.24 -0.31
C LEU A 76 -2.56 -3.77 -0.53
N PHE A 77 -1.66 -4.70 -0.83
CA PHE A 77 -0.30 -4.40 -1.23
C PHE A 77 -0.18 -4.18 -2.73
N ALA A 78 0.62 -3.20 -3.12
CA ALA A 78 1.03 -3.00 -4.51
C ALA A 78 2.55 -2.79 -4.58
N GLN A 79 3.23 -3.68 -5.30
CA GLN A 79 4.60 -3.46 -5.74
C GLN A 79 4.56 -2.62 -7.01
N VAL A 80 5.13 -1.41 -6.95
CA VAL A 80 5.33 -0.61 -8.16
C VAL A 80 6.69 -0.98 -8.73
N ILE A 81 6.74 -1.32 -10.03
CA ILE A 81 8.00 -1.71 -10.67
C ILE A 81 8.78 -0.43 -11.02
N VAL A 82 10.08 -0.43 -10.71
CA VAL A 82 10.94 0.75 -10.92
C VAL A 82 11.19 1.01 -12.41
N HIS A 83 11.67 -0.01 -13.12
CA HIS A 83 12.14 0.08 -14.51
C HIS A 83 11.04 -0.14 -15.57
N GLU A 84 9.84 -0.56 -15.14
CA GLU A 84 8.70 -0.81 -16.02
C GLU A 84 7.48 -0.10 -15.45
N GLN A 85 6.67 0.53 -16.30
CA GLN A 85 5.37 1.08 -15.91
C GLN A 85 4.37 -0.05 -15.64
N ARG A 86 4.54 -0.72 -14.49
CA ARG A 86 3.72 -1.83 -14.05
C ARG A 86 3.50 -1.79 -12.53
N VAL A 87 2.32 -2.22 -12.13
CA VAL A 87 1.96 -2.50 -10.73
C VAL A 87 1.69 -3.99 -10.60
N ASP A 88 2.22 -4.60 -9.55
CA ASP A 88 1.95 -5.99 -9.18
C ASP A 88 1.29 -6.04 -7.81
N THR A 89 0.04 -6.49 -7.76
CA THR A 89 -0.73 -6.68 -6.53
C THR A 89 -0.80 -8.14 -6.10
N THR A 90 -0.09 -9.05 -6.78
CA THR A 90 -0.12 -10.49 -6.51
C THR A 90 0.47 -10.87 -5.15
N PRO A 91 1.66 -10.38 -4.76
CA PRO A 91 2.24 -10.78 -3.49
C PRO A 91 1.63 -9.99 -2.33
N ASN A 92 1.76 -10.55 -1.14
CA ASN A 92 1.61 -9.80 0.10
C ASN A 92 2.98 -9.33 0.62
N CYS A 93 3.01 -8.27 1.43
CA CYS A 93 4.25 -7.74 2.01
C CYS A 93 4.13 -7.50 3.51
N GLY A 94 4.63 -8.43 4.32
CA GLY A 94 4.61 -8.32 5.79
C GLY A 94 5.40 -7.13 6.36
N ASN A 95 6.43 -6.67 5.64
CA ASN A 95 7.16 -5.45 6.02
C ASN A 95 6.27 -4.21 5.96
N MET A 96 5.58 -4.00 4.83
CA MET A 96 4.67 -2.86 4.69
C MET A 96 3.47 -2.97 5.64
N LEU A 97 3.00 -4.19 5.89
CA LEU A 97 1.94 -4.46 6.86
C LEU A 97 2.25 -3.92 8.27
N SER A 98 3.51 -3.97 8.70
CA SER A 98 3.93 -3.44 10.02
C SER A 98 3.68 -1.93 10.18
N GLY A 99 3.54 -1.17 9.08
CA GLY A 99 3.21 0.26 9.12
C GLY A 99 1.71 0.55 9.24
N VAL A 100 0.83 -0.40 8.92
CA VAL A 100 -0.62 -0.18 8.83
C VAL A 100 -1.24 0.14 10.20
N GLY A 101 -0.82 -0.57 11.25
CA GLY A 101 -1.32 -0.32 12.61
C GLY A 101 -0.91 1.04 13.18
N ALA A 102 0.26 1.55 12.80
CA ALA A 102 0.79 2.82 13.32
C ALA A 102 0.27 4.05 12.57
N GLY A 103 -0.10 3.91 11.29
CA GLY A 103 -0.55 5.01 10.44
C GLY A 103 -2.04 5.33 10.51
N ASN A 104 -2.85 4.49 11.19
CA ASN A 104 -4.27 4.73 11.40
C ASN A 104 -4.45 5.61 12.64
N ASP A 105 -5.20 6.71 12.51
CA ASP A 105 -5.36 7.78 13.49
C ASP A 105 -5.19 7.34 14.97
N SER A 106 -4.04 7.69 15.54
CA SER A 106 -3.84 8.09 16.94
C SER A 106 -4.52 7.25 18.05
N ASN A 107 -4.10 5.99 18.26
CA ASN A 107 -4.02 5.29 19.59
C ASN A 107 -3.90 3.75 19.52
N LEU A 108 -3.61 3.18 18.35
CA LEU A 108 -3.78 1.74 18.14
C LEU A 108 -2.44 1.00 18.06
N LEU A 109 -1.90 0.64 19.23
CA LEU A 109 -1.04 -0.54 19.33
C LEU A 109 -1.94 -1.76 19.13
N ILE A 110 -2.16 -2.15 17.88
CA ILE A 110 -2.93 -3.35 17.54
C ILE A 110 -1.95 -4.51 17.37
N VAL A 111 -2.17 -5.57 18.14
CA VAL A 111 -1.59 -6.87 17.85
C VAL A 111 -2.56 -7.57 16.89
N PHE A 112 -2.07 -7.98 15.73
CA PHE A 112 -2.90 -8.51 14.64
C PHE A 112 -2.86 -10.03 14.56
N TYR A 113 -4.00 -10.64 14.23
CA TYR A 113 -4.03 -11.85 13.42
C TYR A 113 -4.05 -11.44 11.94
N VAL A 114 -3.30 -12.17 11.10
CA VAL A 114 -3.33 -11.97 9.64
C VAL A 114 -4.14 -13.12 9.06
N GLN A 115 -5.34 -12.82 8.57
CA GLN A 115 -6.10 -13.78 7.77
C GLN A 115 -5.75 -13.56 6.29
N ILE A 116 -5.06 -14.54 5.71
CA ILE A 116 -4.82 -14.60 4.26
C ILE A 116 -6.10 -15.17 3.65
N MET A 117 -6.80 -14.36 2.86
CA MET A 117 -7.99 -14.79 2.14
C MET A 117 -7.59 -15.68 0.96
N PRO A 118 -8.43 -16.66 0.57
CA PRO A 118 -8.11 -17.61 -0.51
C PRO A 118 -7.92 -16.96 -1.89
N ASP A 119 -8.33 -15.70 -2.06
CA ASP A 119 -8.12 -14.87 -3.25
C ASP A 119 -6.94 -13.89 -3.09
N ASP A 120 -5.94 -14.25 -2.28
CA ASP A 120 -4.53 -13.79 -2.09
C ASP A 120 -4.12 -12.30 -2.15
N PHE A 121 -4.97 -11.35 -2.57
CA PHE A 121 -4.56 -9.96 -2.84
C PHE A 121 -4.77 -9.01 -1.66
N VAL A 122 -5.65 -9.36 -0.72
CA VAL A 122 -6.04 -8.48 0.40
C VAL A 122 -5.84 -9.21 1.72
N MET A 123 -5.13 -8.58 2.65
CA MET A 123 -5.04 -9.04 4.04
C MET A 123 -6.01 -8.29 4.92
N GLN A 124 -6.69 -9.03 5.78
CA GLN A 124 -7.56 -8.51 6.82
C GLN A 124 -6.82 -8.44 8.15
N LEU A 125 -7.07 -7.36 8.89
CA LEU A 125 -6.40 -7.06 10.15
C LEU A 125 -7.42 -6.95 11.28
N HIS A 126 -7.14 -7.64 12.39
CA HIS A 126 -8.06 -7.82 13.53
C HIS A 126 -7.45 -7.32 14.85
N ARG A 127 -8.25 -6.73 15.74
CA ARG A 127 -7.93 -6.58 17.18
C ARG A 127 -8.20 -7.88 17.96
N PHE A 128 -7.61 -7.97 19.16
CA PHE A 128 -7.96 -8.98 20.17
C PHE A 128 -9.38 -8.81 20.70
#